data_AF-A0A6I6N8L5-F1
#
_entry.id   AF-A0A6I6N8L5-F1
#
_cell.length_a   1.000
_cell.length_b   1.000
_cell.length_c   1.000
_cell.angle_alpha   90.00
_cell.angle_beta   90.00
_cell.angle_gamma   90.00
#
_symmetry.space_group_name_H-M   'P 1'
#
loop_
_entity.id
_entity.type
_entity.pdbx_description
1 polymer ?
#
loop_
_entity_poly.entity_id
_entity_poly.type
_entity_poly.pdbx_seq_one_letter_code
_entity_poly.pdbx_strand_id
1 'polypeptide(L)'
;MTPTRTAADIPSLPKLGRTWYERGVRYWLSRARTTVAMLLIMAMTSWFSLALCSGFSSEWPYSVRRLWYGVLAVAACGALVGGWVKQRRDHHKALLDPPTPQQTRLAKQDHNRRVPGRIALGRGLVLLAAPALPVFAAYFVGWMLAWLTVREYPSEVGARRWLEVQNGQSGTS
;
A
#
# COMPACT_ATOMS: atom_id res chain seq x y z
N MET A 1 32.90 -31.04 -6.18
CA MET A 1 32.90 -29.75 -5.44
C MET A 1 31.71 -28.95 -5.91
N THR A 2 30.66 -28.89 -5.10
CA THR A 2 29.47 -28.06 -5.32
C THR A 2 29.85 -26.60 -5.12
N PRO A 3 29.65 -25.70 -6.10
CA PRO A 3 29.94 -24.29 -5.89
C PRO A 3 29.00 -23.75 -4.82
N THR A 4 29.56 -23.42 -3.66
CA THR A 4 28.90 -22.61 -2.64
C THR A 4 28.59 -21.26 -3.27
N ARG A 5 27.36 -21.09 -3.77
CA ARG A 5 26.78 -19.78 -4.11
C ARG A 5 26.89 -18.91 -2.87
N THR A 6 27.90 -18.06 -2.83
CA THR A 6 28.09 -17.09 -1.75
C THR A 6 26.86 -16.21 -1.69
N ALA A 7 26.38 -15.94 -0.48
CA ALA A 7 25.22 -15.10 -0.21
C ALA A 7 25.31 -13.66 -0.77
N ALA A 8 26.36 -13.32 -1.52
CA ALA A 8 26.66 -12.01 -2.08
C ALA A 8 25.79 -11.64 -3.30
N ASP A 9 25.32 -12.58 -4.11
CA ASP A 9 24.58 -12.28 -5.35
C ASP A 9 23.07 -12.04 -5.19
N ILE A 10 22.49 -12.32 -4.03
CA ILE A 10 21.04 -12.13 -3.82
C ILE A 10 20.78 -10.67 -3.45
N PRO A 11 20.06 -9.90 -4.30
CA PRO A 11 19.79 -8.49 -4.02
C PRO A 11 18.92 -8.35 -2.78
N SER A 12 19.37 -7.53 -1.84
CA SER A 12 18.61 -7.19 -0.65
C SER A 12 17.50 -6.18 -1.00
N LEU A 13 16.25 -6.57 -0.76
CA LEU A 13 15.09 -5.72 -0.97
C LEU A 13 14.80 -4.88 0.28
N PRO A 14 14.35 -3.62 0.14
CA PRO A 14 13.95 -2.80 1.28
C PRO A 14 12.79 -3.47 2.04
N LYS A 15 12.80 -3.44 3.39
CA LYS A 15 11.88 -4.14 4.33
C LYS A 15 11.99 -5.67 4.38
N LEU A 16 12.36 -6.36 3.30
CA LEU A 16 12.45 -7.82 3.27
C LEU A 16 13.88 -8.39 3.38
N GLY A 17 14.92 -7.58 3.17
CA GLY A 17 16.30 -8.08 3.20
C GLY A 17 16.53 -9.12 2.10
N ARG A 18 17.20 -10.24 2.43
CA ARG A 18 17.39 -11.39 1.52
C ARG A 18 16.36 -12.51 1.72
N THR A 19 15.48 -12.39 2.73
CA THR A 19 14.56 -13.47 3.13
C THR A 19 13.39 -13.67 2.17
N TRP A 20 13.26 -12.82 1.13
CA TRP A 20 12.28 -13.00 0.05
C TRP A 20 12.62 -14.21 -0.83
N TYR A 21 13.90 -14.59 -0.92
CA TYR A 21 14.36 -15.71 -1.75
C TYR A 21 13.99 -17.07 -1.12
N GLU A 22 14.17 -17.22 0.19
CA GLU A 22 13.93 -18.48 0.92
C GLU A 22 12.46 -18.69 1.31
N ARG A 23 11.60 -17.66 1.24
CA ARG A 23 10.18 -17.69 1.69
C ARG A 23 9.97 -18.33 3.08
N GLY A 24 10.96 -18.25 3.97
CA GLY A 24 10.94 -18.91 5.28
C GLY A 24 10.05 -18.23 6.34
N VAL A 25 10.05 -18.75 7.56
CA VAL A 25 9.18 -18.29 8.67
C VAL A 25 9.27 -16.78 8.94
N ARG A 26 10.47 -16.18 8.86
CA ARG A 26 10.68 -14.73 9.06
C ARG A 26 10.01 -13.87 7.97
N TYR A 27 9.92 -14.37 6.74
CA TYR A 27 9.20 -13.72 5.65
C TYR A 27 7.70 -13.67 5.97
N TRP A 28 7.12 -14.81 6.35
CA TRP A 28 5.71 -14.90 6.72
C TRP A 28 5.38 -14.07 7.96
N LEU A 29 6.25 -14.05 8.96
CA LEU A 29 6.06 -13.23 10.17
C LEU A 29 6.10 -11.72 9.85
N SER A 30 7.06 -11.28 9.03
CA SER A 30 7.14 -9.88 8.60
C SER A 30 5.91 -9.47 7.79
N ARG A 31 5.42 -10.37 6.94
CA ARG A 31 4.20 -10.18 6.15
C ARG A 31 2.96 -10.11 7.04
N ALA A 32 2.78 -11.06 7.95
CA ALA A 32 1.68 -11.08 8.91
C ALA A 32 1.66 -9.81 9.77
N ARG A 33 2.81 -9.39 10.30
CA ARG A 33 2.93 -8.15 11.06
C ARG A 33 2.53 -6.93 10.23
N THR A 34 2.95 -6.87 8.97
CA THR A 34 2.58 -5.76 8.07
C THR A 34 1.09 -5.76 7.78
N THR A 35 0.49 -6.94 7.54
CA THR A 35 -0.96 -7.09 7.36
C THR A 35 -1.72 -6.64 8.59
N VAL A 36 -1.36 -7.10 9.79
CA VAL A 36 -2.01 -6.71 11.05
C VAL A 36 -1.88 -5.20 11.27
N ALA A 37 -0.68 -4.63 11.08
CA ALA A 37 -0.49 -3.19 11.20
C ALA A 37 -1.37 -2.40 10.22
N MET A 38 -1.52 -2.86 8.98
CA MET A 38 -2.40 -2.21 8.01
C MET A 38 -3.88 -2.33 8.38
N LEU A 39 -4.32 -3.50 8.84
CA LEU A 39 -5.69 -3.68 9.32
C LEU A 39 -6.00 -2.74 10.50
N LEU A 40 -5.06 -2.58 11.44
CA LEU A 40 -5.18 -1.63 12.53
C LEU A 40 -5.28 -0.18 12.03
N ILE A 41 -4.43 0.21 11.07
CA ILE A 41 -4.48 1.54 10.45
C ILE A 41 -5.83 1.77 9.76
N MET A 42 -6.33 0.78 9.02
CA MET A 42 -7.63 0.85 8.34
C MET A 42 -8.78 0.99 9.35
N ALA A 43 -8.79 0.19 10.41
CA ALA A 43 -9.79 0.25 11.46
C ALA A 43 -9.77 1.62 12.16
N MET A 44 -8.57 2.09 12.54
CA MET A 44 -8.40 3.37 13.22
C MET A 44 -8.79 4.55 12.33
N THR A 45 -8.44 4.52 11.05
CA THR A 45 -8.81 5.57 10.09
C THR A 45 -10.33 5.62 9.86
N SER A 46 -10.97 4.46 9.67
CA SER A 46 -12.43 4.36 9.54
C SER A 46 -13.14 4.84 10.79
N TRP A 47 -12.70 4.40 11.97
CA TRP A 47 -13.25 4.81 13.25
C TRP A 47 -13.15 6.33 13.45
N PHE A 48 -11.94 6.88 13.29
CA PHE A 48 -11.69 8.31 13.47
C PHE A 48 -12.52 9.16 12.50
N SER A 49 -12.62 8.71 11.24
CA SER A 49 -13.43 9.39 10.24
C SER A 49 -14.92 9.38 10.56
N LEU A 50 -15.46 8.26 11.05
CA LEU A 50 -16.86 8.17 11.44
C LEU A 50 -17.15 8.99 12.70
N ALA A 51 -16.25 8.96 13.68
CA ALA A 51 -16.37 9.73 14.91
C ALA A 51 -16.37 11.26 14.65
N LEU A 52 -15.53 11.73 13.73
CA LEU A 52 -15.54 13.14 13.32
C LEU A 52 -16.83 13.52 12.59
N CYS A 53 -17.30 12.67 11.67
CA CYS A 53 -18.52 12.91 10.91
C CYS A 53 -19.77 12.87 11.80
N SER A 54 -19.82 11.98 12.78
CA SER A 54 -20.93 11.88 13.74
C SER A 54 -20.96 13.08 14.69
N GLY A 55 -19.80 13.57 15.13
CA GLY A 55 -19.68 14.81 15.90
C GLY A 55 -20.27 15.99 15.14
N PHE A 56 -19.88 16.17 13.87
CA PHE A 56 -20.33 17.29 13.04
C PHE A 56 -21.83 17.26 12.69
N SER A 57 -22.38 16.07 12.45
CA SER A 57 -23.79 15.90 12.06
C SER A 57 -24.76 15.73 13.24
N SER A 58 -24.25 15.76 14.48
CA SER A 58 -25.05 15.54 15.69
C SER A 58 -26.10 16.63 15.91
N GLU A 59 -25.79 17.87 15.53
CA GLU A 59 -26.66 19.05 15.67
C GLU A 59 -27.75 19.14 14.58
N TRP A 60 -27.72 18.25 13.58
CA TRP A 60 -28.62 18.35 12.43
C TRP A 60 -30.00 17.71 12.66
N PRO A 61 -31.06 18.26 12.04
CA PRO A 61 -32.38 17.64 12.01
C PRO A 61 -32.31 16.21 11.49
N TYR A 62 -33.13 15.33 12.06
CA TYR A 62 -33.10 13.90 11.77
C TYR A 62 -33.24 13.58 10.26
N SER A 63 -34.14 14.28 9.56
CA SER A 63 -34.36 14.09 8.12
C SER A 63 -33.13 14.44 7.27
N VAL A 64 -32.45 15.55 7.60
CA VAL A 64 -31.23 16.00 6.91
C VAL A 64 -30.10 15.02 7.15
N ARG A 65 -29.91 14.59 8.40
CA ARG A 65 -28.90 13.60 8.78
C ARG A 65 -29.10 12.25 8.10
N ARG A 66 -30.34 11.78 7.99
CA ARG A 66 -30.66 10.53 7.27
C ARG A 66 -30.29 10.62 5.79
N LEU A 67 -30.67 11.72 5.12
CA LEU A 67 -30.35 11.92 3.70
C LEU A 67 -28.84 12.05 3.48
N TRP A 68 -28.16 12.79 4.35
CA TRP A 68 -26.71 12.94 4.33
C TRP A 68 -25.98 11.60 4.47
N TYR A 69 -26.36 10.77 5.45
CA TYR A 69 -25.76 9.44 5.61
C TYR A 69 -26.03 8.52 4.42
N GLY A 70 -27.19 8.62 3.77
CA GLY A 70 -27.47 7.89 2.54
C GLY A 70 -26.52 8.26 1.40
N VAL A 71 -26.35 9.57 1.15
CA VAL A 71 -25.40 10.09 0.15
C VAL A 71 -23.98 9.67 0.48
N LEU A 72 -23.58 9.80 1.74
CA LEU A 72 -22.26 9.45 2.22
C LEU A 72 -21.97 7.95 2.07
N ALA A 73 -22.94 7.08 2.35
CA ALA A 73 -22.80 5.63 2.20
C ALA A 73 -22.59 5.25 0.73
N VAL A 74 -23.39 5.81 -0.18
CA VAL A 74 -23.22 5.56 -1.63
C VAL A 74 -21.86 6.05 -2.12
N ALA A 75 -21.46 7.27 -1.71
CA ALA A 75 -20.16 7.83 -2.06
C ALA A 75 -19.00 6.98 -1.50
N ALA A 76 -19.08 6.53 -0.25
CA ALA A 76 -18.08 5.67 0.38
C ALA A 76 -17.96 4.31 -0.32
N CYS A 77 -19.08 3.69 -0.70
CA CYS A 77 -19.07 2.45 -1.50
C CYS A 77 -18.36 2.65 -2.83
N GLY A 78 -18.72 3.70 -3.58
CA GLY A 78 -18.06 4.02 -4.85
C GLY A 78 -16.57 4.30 -4.69
N ALA A 79 -16.19 5.02 -3.62
CA ALA A 79 -14.81 5.33 -3.30
C ALA A 79 -14.01 4.08 -2.93
N LEU A 80 -14.56 3.16 -2.14
CA LEU A 80 -13.94 1.87 -1.80
C LEU A 80 -13.65 1.06 -3.07
N VAL A 81 -14.64 0.91 -3.95
CA VAL A 81 -14.47 0.20 -5.23
C VAL A 81 -13.43 0.92 -6.11
N GLY A 82 -13.47 2.25 -6.17
CA GLY A 82 -12.50 3.05 -6.92
C GLY A 82 -11.06 2.85 -6.44
N GLY A 83 -10.85 2.86 -5.12
CA GLY A 83 -9.54 2.62 -4.50
C GLY A 83 -9.03 1.21 -4.80
N TRP A 84 -9.92 0.21 -4.70
CA TRP A 84 -9.62 -1.17 -5.05
C TRP A 84 -9.20 -1.31 -6.52
N VAL A 85 -10.03 -0.82 -7.45
CA VAL A 85 -9.79 -0.92 -8.90
C VAL A 85 -8.51 -0.21 -9.29
N LYS A 86 -8.29 1.01 -8.78
CA LYS A 86 -7.05 1.75 -9.03
C LYS A 86 -5.84 0.95 -8.59
N GLN A 87 -5.86 0.40 -7.37
CA GLN A 87 -4.72 -0.36 -6.86
C GLN A 87 -4.45 -1.62 -7.69
N ARG A 88 -5.50 -2.34 -8.10
CA ARG A 88 -5.34 -3.52 -8.96
C ARG A 88 -4.78 -3.16 -10.32
N ARG A 89 -5.22 -2.03 -10.91
CA ARG A 89 -4.68 -1.52 -12.17
C ARG A 89 -3.21 -1.10 -12.05
N ASP A 90 -2.88 -0.32 -11.03
CA ASP A 90 -1.51 0.16 -10.80
C ASP A 90 -0.57 -1.02 -10.47
N HIS A 91 -1.05 -2.00 -9.70
CA HIS A 91 -0.31 -3.24 -9.43
C HIS A 91 -0.12 -4.07 -10.70
N HIS A 92 -1.15 -4.23 -11.54
CA HIS A 92 -1.04 -4.94 -12.81
C HIS A 92 -0.04 -4.26 -13.76
N LYS A 93 -0.08 -2.92 -13.87
CA LYS A 93 0.90 -2.14 -14.63
C LYS A 93 2.33 -2.37 -14.12
N ALA A 94 2.51 -2.35 -12.79
CA ALA A 94 3.80 -2.60 -12.17
C ALA A 94 4.31 -4.05 -12.35
N LEU A 95 3.44 -5.02 -12.66
CA LEU A 95 3.85 -6.38 -13.01
C LEU A 95 4.26 -6.53 -14.48
N LEU A 96 3.64 -5.75 -15.38
CA LEU A 96 3.99 -5.73 -16.80
C LEU A 96 5.39 -5.12 -16.99
N ASP A 97 5.71 -4.05 -16.28
CA ASP A 97 7.02 -3.40 -16.27
C ASP A 97 7.60 -3.36 -14.85
N PRO A 98 8.25 -4.46 -14.39
CA PRO A 98 8.72 -4.57 -13.02
C PRO A 98 9.94 -3.67 -12.78
N PRO A 99 9.93 -2.83 -11.73
CA PRO A 99 11.03 -1.91 -11.46
C PRO A 99 12.29 -2.67 -11.05
N THR A 100 13.45 -2.20 -11.52
CA THR A 100 14.74 -2.77 -11.13
C THR A 100 15.04 -2.51 -9.64
N PRO A 101 15.88 -3.33 -8.98
CA PRO A 101 16.23 -3.14 -7.57
C PRO A 101 16.88 -1.77 -7.29
N GLN A 102 17.61 -1.19 -8.24
CA GLN A 102 18.17 0.16 -8.14
C GLN A 102 17.08 1.24 -8.20
N GLN A 103 16.12 1.14 -9.12
CA GLN A 103 14.97 2.04 -9.20
C GLN A 103 14.11 2.01 -7.93
N THR A 104 13.93 0.84 -7.33
CA THR A 104 13.20 0.68 -6.06
C THR A 104 13.90 1.39 -4.89
N ARG A 105 15.25 1.37 -4.86
CA ARG A 105 16.05 2.08 -3.85
C ARG A 105 15.97 3.59 -4.03
N LEU A 106 16.13 4.08 -5.27
CA LEU A 106 16.04 5.50 -5.59
C LEU A 106 14.65 6.06 -5.30
N ALA A 107 13.58 5.37 -5.72
CA ALA A 107 12.20 5.79 -5.44
C ALA A 107 11.91 5.92 -3.93
N LYS A 108 12.49 5.03 -3.11
CA LYS A 108 12.33 5.09 -1.65
C LYS A 108 13.11 6.25 -1.02
N GLN A 109 14.31 6.54 -1.50
CA GLN A 109 15.10 7.68 -1.03
C GLN A 109 14.41 9.01 -1.37
N ASP A 110 13.89 9.12 -2.61
CA ASP A 110 13.13 10.27 -3.07
C ASP A 110 11.83 10.46 -2.30
N HIS A 111 11.13 9.36 -2.00
CA HIS A 111 9.95 9.40 -1.15
C HIS A 111 10.30 9.91 0.26
N ASN A 112 11.31 9.34 0.92
CA ASN A 112 11.73 9.77 2.26
C ASN A 112 12.14 11.25 2.31
N ARG A 113 12.75 11.77 1.25
CA ARG A 113 13.16 13.18 1.16
C ARG A 113 11.98 14.14 0.96
N ARG A 114 10.91 13.70 0.30
CA ARG A 114 9.72 14.53 -0.01
C ARG A 114 8.58 14.42 1.00
N VAL A 115 8.56 13.39 1.84
CA VAL A 115 7.50 13.12 2.83
C VAL A 115 7.33 14.23 3.88
N PRO A 116 8.40 14.83 4.48
CA PRO A 116 8.23 15.85 5.50
C PRO A 116 7.48 17.09 5.00
N GLY A 117 7.78 17.55 3.78
CA GLY A 117 7.15 18.74 3.19
C GLY A 117 5.69 18.56 2.79
N ARG A 118 5.25 17.32 2.48
CA ARG A 118 3.85 17.03 2.10
C ARG A 118 2.92 16.84 3.30
N ILE A 119 3.45 16.43 4.45
CA ILE A 119 2.66 16.25 5.69
C ILE A 119 2.20 17.60 6.27
N ALA A 120 2.97 18.68 6.06
CA ALA A 120 2.62 20.02 6.55
C ALA A 120 1.41 20.63 5.82
N LEU A 121 1.30 20.42 4.50
CA LEU A 121 0.23 20.98 3.65
C LEU A 121 -1.14 20.30 3.84
N GLY A 122 -1.17 19.03 4.29
CA GLY A 122 -2.42 18.27 4.42
C GLY A 122 -3.25 18.62 5.67
N ARG A 123 -2.64 19.19 6.70
CA ARG A 123 -3.28 19.38 8.01
C ARG A 123 -4.42 20.42 8.01
N GLY A 124 -4.32 21.47 7.19
CA GLY A 124 -5.38 22.48 7.06
C GLY A 124 -6.59 22.03 6.24
N LEU A 125 -6.38 21.21 5.21
CA LEU A 125 -7.45 20.73 4.33
C LEU A 125 -8.36 19.68 5.01
N VAL A 126 -7.80 18.89 5.92
CA VAL A 126 -8.52 17.82 6.64
C VAL A 126 -9.66 18.36 7.51
N LEU A 127 -9.51 19.57 8.07
CA LEU A 127 -10.54 20.19 8.91
C LEU A 127 -11.70 20.75 8.07
N LEU A 128 -11.42 21.36 6.91
CA LEU A 128 -12.45 21.85 5.99
C LEU A 128 -13.20 20.72 5.27
N ALA A 129 -12.57 19.56 5.12
CA ALA A 129 -13.16 18.39 4.45
C ALA A 129 -13.79 17.37 5.42
N ALA A 130 -14.00 17.72 6.70
CA ALA A 130 -14.52 16.81 7.73
C ALA A 130 -15.74 15.95 7.30
N PRO A 131 -16.74 16.49 6.59
CA PRO A 131 -17.89 15.70 6.14
C PRO A 131 -17.54 14.67 5.04
N ALA A 132 -16.47 14.92 4.28
CA ALA A 132 -16.02 14.06 3.19
C ALA A 132 -14.98 13.01 3.62
N LEU A 133 -14.43 13.11 4.84
CA LEU A 133 -13.44 12.18 5.36
C LEU A 133 -13.85 10.71 5.24
N PRO A 134 -15.13 10.31 5.47
CA PRO A 134 -15.53 8.90 5.34
C PRO A 134 -15.36 8.35 3.93
N VAL A 135 -15.55 9.20 2.91
CA VAL A 135 -15.36 8.85 1.50
C VAL A 135 -13.88 8.64 1.20
N PHE A 136 -13.01 9.55 1.68
CA PHE A 136 -11.56 9.40 1.55
C PHE A 136 -11.02 8.18 2.30
N ALA A 137 -11.51 7.94 3.52
CA ALA A 137 -11.17 6.77 4.32
C ALA A 137 -11.59 5.48 3.59
N ALA A 138 -12.81 5.42 3.05
CA ALA A 138 -13.29 4.27 2.29
C ALA A 138 -12.45 4.00 1.04
N TYR A 139 -12.06 5.04 0.29
CA TYR A 139 -11.12 4.92 -0.82
C TYR A 139 -9.78 4.33 -0.38
N PHE A 140 -9.19 4.88 0.69
CA PHE A 140 -7.91 4.43 1.22
C PHE A 140 -7.97 2.97 1.72
N VAL A 141 -9.07 2.59 2.37
CA VAL A 141 -9.37 1.23 2.81
C VAL A 141 -9.46 0.28 1.62
N GLY A 142 -10.21 0.63 0.57
CA GLY A 142 -10.31 -0.19 -0.64
C GLY A 142 -8.96 -0.37 -1.34
N TRP A 143 -8.16 0.69 -1.39
CA TRP A 143 -6.80 0.67 -1.90
C TRP A 143 -5.88 -0.25 -1.08
N MET A 144 -5.90 -0.16 0.25
CA MET A 144 -5.13 -1.03 1.14
C MET A 144 -5.55 -2.49 1.06
N LEU A 145 -6.86 -2.77 0.98
CA LEU A 145 -7.39 -4.12 0.88
C LEU A 145 -6.94 -4.79 -0.42
N ALA A 146 -6.96 -4.06 -1.53
CA ALA A 146 -6.42 -4.53 -2.80
C ALA A 146 -4.92 -4.83 -2.73
N TRP A 147 -4.15 -4.04 -1.98
CA TRP A 147 -2.72 -4.29 -1.76
C TRP A 147 -2.45 -5.52 -0.89
N LEU A 148 -3.24 -5.73 0.17
CA LEU A 148 -3.09 -6.88 1.08
C LEU A 148 -3.42 -8.22 0.40
N THR A 149 -4.32 -8.21 -0.58
CA THR A 149 -4.72 -9.41 -1.34
C THR A 149 -3.76 -9.80 -2.45
N VAL A 150 -2.72 -9.01 -2.72
CA VAL A 150 -1.68 -9.33 -3.69
C VAL A 150 -0.73 -10.38 -3.10
N ARG A 151 -0.51 -11.47 -3.85
CA ARG A 151 0.34 -12.60 -3.42
C ARG A 151 1.85 -12.32 -3.59
N GLU A 152 2.25 -11.57 -4.61
CA GLU A 152 3.66 -11.30 -4.93
C GLU A 152 3.88 -9.80 -5.18
N TYR A 153 4.93 -9.23 -4.58
CA TYR A 153 5.24 -7.82 -4.79
C TYR A 153 5.96 -7.61 -6.12
N PRO A 154 5.69 -6.53 -6.88
CA PRO A 154 6.38 -6.26 -8.15
C PRO A 154 7.91 -6.18 -7.99
N SER A 155 8.38 -5.73 -6.83
CA SER A 155 9.80 -5.71 -6.48
C SER A 155 10.43 -7.10 -6.30
N GLU A 156 9.64 -8.09 -5.87
CA GLU A 156 10.11 -9.49 -5.79
C GLU A 156 10.20 -10.11 -7.19
N VAL A 157 9.22 -9.83 -8.06
CA VAL A 157 9.21 -10.27 -9.47
C VAL A 157 10.36 -9.64 -10.26
N GLY A 158 10.58 -8.33 -10.10
CA GLY A 158 11.70 -7.61 -10.71
C GLY A 158 13.05 -8.12 -10.24
N ALA A 159 13.20 -8.41 -8.95
CA ALA A 159 14.43 -9.00 -8.41
C ALA A 159 14.68 -10.42 -8.95
N ARG A 160 13.63 -11.23 -9.14
CA ARG A 160 13.75 -12.56 -9.74
C ARG A 160 14.15 -12.50 -11.21
N ARG A 161 13.49 -11.67 -12.03
CA ARG A 161 13.85 -11.48 -13.45
C ARG A 161 15.27 -10.97 -13.63
N TRP A 162 15.73 -10.06 -12.77
CA TRP A 162 17.11 -9.58 -12.79
C TRP A 162 18.13 -10.71 -12.52
N LEU A 163 17.86 -11.59 -11.55
CA LEU A 163 18.69 -12.77 -11.29
C LEU A 163 18.68 -13.77 -12.45
N GLU A 164 17.53 -13.98 -13.11
CA GLU A 164 17.42 -14.87 -14.28
C GLU A 164 18.29 -14.37 -15.45
N VAL A 165 18.25 -13.06 -15.73
CA VAL A 165 19.10 -12.44 -16.76
C VAL A 165 20.59 -12.59 -16.45
N GLN A 166 21.01 -12.34 -15.20
CA GLN A 166 22.42 -12.49 -14.82
C GLN A 166 22.91 -13.94 -14.87
N ASN A 167 22.10 -14.90 -14.38
CA ASN A 167 22.46 -16.31 -14.45
C ASN A 167 22.55 -16.82 -15.90
N GLY A 168 21.69 -16.33 -16.80
CA GLY A 168 21.73 -16.66 -18.23
C GLY A 168 22.99 -16.13 -18.93
N GLN A 169 23.46 -14.93 -18.56
CA GLN A 169 24.71 -14.35 -19.09
C GLN A 169 25.97 -15.06 -18.58
N SER A 170 25.95 -15.59 -17.35
CA SER A 170 27.07 -16.34 -16.78
C SER A 170 27.23 -17.77 -17.32
N GLY A 171 26.23 -18.31 -18.01
CA GLY A 171 26.24 -19.68 -18.57
C GLY A 171 26.74 -19.78 -20.02
N THR A 172 27.01 -18.64 -20.67
CA THR A 172 27.46 -18.55 -22.07
C THR A 172 28.89 -18.03 -22.22
N SER A 173 29.69 -18.06 -21.15
CA SER A 173 31.12 -17.71 -21.14
C SER A 173 31.99 -18.92 -20.84
#